data_AF-A0A1F6V4B4-F1
#
_entry.id   AF-A0A1F6V4B4-F1
#
_cell.length_a   1.000
_cell.length_b   1.000
_cell.length_c   1.000
_cell.angle_alpha   90.00
_cell.angle_beta   90.00
_cell.angle_gamma   90.00
#
_symmetry.space_group_name_H-M   'P 1'
#
loop_
_entity.id
_entity.type
_entity.pdbx_description
1 polymer ?
#
loop_
_entity_poly.entity_id
_entity_poly.type
_entity_poly.pdbx_seq_one_letter_code
_entity_poly.pdbx_strand_id
1 'polypeptide(L)'
;MTKENKIAIDVVLLLPKKVVDICVKVNNKLSLQSDYPKFEDGYNPHITLGMGIIKISQVPDLKRKLSGAIQEFRPITLSIDNISGGRMNLFGISKTEELLNLHEKIMGVLEPIVTYDSSADKFSGLNPPNEISIGWVRDYKTKHSKAKSYDPHITLGIGKISTEINFPIEFTVNQIGLFHLSYYCTCKNELARFVLS
;
A
#
# COMPACT_ATOMS: atom_id res chain seq x y z
N MET A 1 9.29 -31.86 5.49
CA MET A 1 9.54 -30.41 5.65
C MET A 1 8.23 -29.67 5.39
N THR A 2 7.52 -29.24 6.43
CA THR A 2 6.35 -28.36 6.25
C THR A 2 6.86 -27.04 5.67
N LYS A 3 6.49 -26.70 4.44
CA LYS A 3 6.75 -25.39 3.83
C LYS A 3 6.28 -24.34 4.85
N GLU A 4 7.20 -23.56 5.43
CA GLU A 4 6.80 -22.48 6.32
C GLU A 4 5.88 -21.54 5.55
N ASN A 5 4.65 -21.39 6.04
CA ASN A 5 3.62 -20.63 5.33
C ASN A 5 3.97 -19.13 5.41
N LYS A 6 4.62 -18.62 4.36
CA LYS A 6 5.02 -17.23 4.21
C LYS A 6 4.01 -16.49 3.33
N ILE A 7 3.77 -15.23 3.65
CA ILE A 7 2.83 -14.36 2.93
C ILE A 7 3.49 -13.02 2.58
N ALA A 8 3.05 -12.44 1.47
CA ALA A 8 3.38 -11.07 1.10
C ALA A 8 2.49 -10.11 1.88
N ILE A 9 3.09 -9.11 2.51
CA ILE A 9 2.38 -8.10 3.31
C ILE A 9 2.68 -6.70 2.82
N ASP A 10 1.73 -5.81 3.11
CA ASP A 10 1.89 -4.37 2.99
C ASP A 10 1.35 -3.69 4.25
N VAL A 11 2.12 -2.73 4.75
CA VAL A 11 1.73 -1.78 5.80
C VAL A 11 1.42 -0.47 5.11
N VAL A 12 0.18 0.02 5.25
CA VAL A 12 -0.34 1.11 4.43
C VAL A 12 -1.00 2.20 5.27
N LEU A 13 -1.05 3.43 4.76
CA LEU A 13 -2.00 4.44 5.21
C LEU A 13 -3.36 4.18 4.55
N LEU A 14 -4.40 4.12 5.37
CA LEU A 14 -5.78 4.07 4.91
C LEU A 14 -6.30 5.48 4.68
N LEU A 15 -7.04 5.64 3.57
CA LEU A 15 -7.52 6.94 3.12
C LEU A 15 -8.86 7.28 3.79
N PRO A 16 -9.13 8.56 4.12
CA PRO A 16 -10.43 8.97 4.60
C PRO A 16 -11.49 8.79 3.50
N LYS A 17 -12.76 8.56 3.91
CA LYS A 17 -13.86 8.24 2.99
C LYS A 17 -13.95 9.17 1.78
N LYS A 18 -13.79 10.49 1.98
CA LYS A 18 -13.85 11.46 0.87
C LYS A 18 -12.81 11.18 -0.22
N VAL A 19 -11.60 10.78 0.15
CA VAL A 19 -10.53 10.44 -0.80
C VAL A 19 -10.77 9.07 -1.42
N VAL A 20 -11.24 8.10 -0.64
CA VAL A 20 -11.67 6.79 -1.17
C VAL A 20 -12.74 6.97 -2.26
N ASP A 21 -13.75 7.81 -2.02
CA ASP A 21 -14.82 8.07 -2.98
C ASP A 21 -14.28 8.67 -4.30
N ILE A 22 -13.25 9.53 -4.23
CA ILE A 22 -12.55 10.05 -5.41
C ILE A 22 -11.81 8.92 -6.14
N CYS A 23 -11.05 8.09 -5.40
CA CYS A 23 -10.35 6.94 -5.97
C CYS A 23 -11.30 5.96 -6.65
N VAL A 24 -12.45 5.64 -6.03
CA VAL A 24 -13.50 4.78 -6.60
C VAL A 24 -14.04 5.37 -7.90
N LYS A 25 -14.36 6.66 -7.93
CA LYS A 25 -14.86 7.32 -9.14
C LYS A 25 -13.90 7.20 -10.33
N VAL A 26 -12.59 7.33 -10.09
CA VAL A 26 -11.57 7.18 -11.13
C VAL A 26 -11.37 5.72 -11.51
N ASN A 27 -11.21 4.83 -10.53
CA ASN A 27 -11.01 3.39 -10.72
C ASN A 27 -12.18 2.72 -11.45
N ASN A 28 -13.43 3.13 -11.21
CA ASN A 28 -14.59 2.62 -11.93
C ASN A 28 -14.51 2.84 -13.44
N LYS A 29 -13.90 3.95 -13.90
CA LYS A 29 -13.68 4.21 -15.32
C LYS A 29 -12.47 3.45 -15.89
N LEU A 30 -11.43 3.24 -15.09
CA LEU A 30 -10.23 2.52 -15.49
C LEU A 30 -10.44 1.01 -15.55
N SER A 31 -11.20 0.46 -14.60
CA SER A 31 -11.53 -0.97 -14.53
C SER A 31 -12.39 -1.48 -15.70
N LEU A 32 -13.04 -0.59 -16.45
CA LEU A 32 -13.70 -0.96 -17.71
C LEU A 32 -12.70 -1.26 -18.84
N GLN A 33 -11.43 -0.90 -18.66
CA GLN A 33 -10.38 -0.99 -19.68
C GLN A 33 -9.31 -2.04 -19.35
N SER A 34 -9.38 -2.67 -18.16
CA SER A 34 -8.36 -3.60 -17.68
C SER A 34 -8.91 -4.58 -16.66
N ASP A 35 -8.10 -5.57 -16.28
CA ASP A 35 -8.37 -6.52 -15.19
C ASP A 35 -7.94 -6.01 -13.81
N TYR A 36 -7.57 -4.72 -13.70
CA TYR A 36 -7.19 -4.13 -12.43
C TYR A 36 -8.38 -4.15 -11.45
N PRO A 37 -8.16 -4.48 -10.16
CA PRO A 37 -9.23 -4.58 -9.17
C PRO A 37 -10.11 -3.35 -9.09
N LYS A 38 -11.42 -3.58 -8.94
CA LYS A 38 -12.37 -2.52 -8.60
C LYS A 38 -12.31 -2.25 -7.10
N PHE A 39 -12.19 -0.99 -6.70
CA PHE A 39 -12.22 -0.65 -5.27
C PHE A 39 -13.57 -0.97 -4.62
N GLU A 40 -14.67 -0.93 -5.39
CA GLU A 40 -16.00 -1.34 -4.94
C GLU A 40 -16.08 -2.82 -4.53
N ASP A 41 -15.17 -3.68 -5.02
CA ASP A 41 -15.09 -5.10 -4.66
C ASP A 41 -14.35 -5.34 -3.32
N GLY A 42 -14.17 -4.29 -2.51
CA GLY A 42 -13.52 -4.33 -1.21
C GLY A 42 -12.00 -4.18 -1.25
N TYR A 43 -11.43 -3.74 -2.37
CA TYR A 43 -10.01 -3.41 -2.47
C TYR A 43 -9.79 -1.97 -2.00
N ASN A 44 -8.86 -1.78 -1.06
CA ASN A 44 -8.62 -0.48 -0.44
C ASN A 44 -7.59 0.32 -1.27
N PRO A 45 -7.95 1.49 -1.82
CA PRO A 45 -6.95 2.45 -2.26
C PRO A 45 -6.15 2.92 -1.03
N HIS A 46 -4.84 3.01 -1.18
CA HIS A 46 -3.94 3.17 -0.04
C HIS A 46 -2.63 3.82 -0.47
N ILE A 47 -1.83 4.24 0.52
CA ILE A 47 -0.44 4.66 0.35
C ILE A 47 0.45 3.67 1.10
N THR A 48 1.35 3.00 0.41
CA THR A 48 2.28 2.02 1.01
C THR A 48 3.30 2.70 1.91
N LEU A 49 3.43 2.24 3.16
CA LEU A 49 4.50 2.60 4.09
C LEU A 49 5.60 1.54 4.13
N GLY A 50 5.31 0.28 3.81
CA GLY A 50 6.34 -0.76 3.77
C GLY A 50 5.80 -2.14 3.40
N MET A 51 6.52 -2.85 2.53
CA MET A 51 6.16 -4.19 2.06
C MET A 51 7.22 -5.23 2.40
N GLY A 52 6.84 -6.51 2.39
CA GLY A 52 7.79 -7.62 2.47
C GLY A 52 7.12 -8.99 2.55
N ILE A 53 7.93 -10.03 2.70
CA ILE A 53 7.50 -11.41 2.88
C ILE A 53 7.76 -11.84 4.33
N ILE A 54 6.72 -12.28 5.03
CA ILE A 54 6.79 -12.68 6.45
C ILE A 54 6.24 -14.10 6.66
N LYS A 55 6.74 -14.82 7.66
CA LYS A 55 6.09 -16.07 8.11
C LYS A 55 4.77 -15.73 8.80
N ILE A 56 3.70 -16.47 8.50
CA ILE A 56 2.38 -16.21 9.08
C ILE A 56 2.40 -16.26 10.62
N SER A 57 3.25 -17.11 11.20
CA SER A 57 3.43 -17.23 12.66
C SER A 57 4.06 -15.99 13.31
N GLN A 58 4.72 -15.12 12.54
CA GLN A 58 5.31 -13.87 13.03
C GLN A 58 4.34 -12.68 12.94
N VAL A 59 3.19 -12.82 12.27
CA VAL A 59 2.19 -11.75 12.13
C VAL A 59 1.71 -11.21 13.49
N PRO A 60 1.42 -12.04 14.52
CA PRO A 60 1.04 -11.51 15.84
C PRO A 60 2.13 -10.64 16.49
N ASP A 61 3.41 -10.98 16.31
CA ASP A 61 4.53 -10.19 16.83
C ASP A 61 4.68 -8.86 16.07
N LEU A 62 4.58 -8.92 14.73
CA LEU A 62 4.59 -7.72 13.90
C LEU A 62 3.48 -6.74 14.31
N LYS A 63 2.26 -7.23 14.57
CA LYS A 63 1.14 -6.39 15.03
C LYS A 63 1.47 -5.63 16.31
N ARG A 64 2.08 -6.29 17.30
CA ARG A 64 2.50 -5.61 18.55
C ARG A 64 3.57 -4.56 18.30
N LYS A 65 4.58 -4.88 17.50
CA LYS A 65 5.68 -3.95 17.18
C LYS A 65 5.19 -2.73 16.41
N LEU A 66 4.32 -2.92 15.42
CA LEU A 66 3.67 -1.82 14.70
C LEU A 66 2.85 -0.96 15.66
N SER A 67 2.01 -1.57 16.51
CA SER A 67 1.20 -0.85 17.48
C SER A 67 2.05 0.01 18.43
N GLY A 68 3.21 -0.46 18.88
CA GLY A 68 4.11 0.34 19.72
C GLY A 68 4.81 1.45 18.94
N ALA A 69 5.24 1.16 17.70
CA ALA A 69 5.97 2.11 16.87
C ALA A 69 5.13 3.33 16.43
N ILE A 70 3.82 3.17 16.28
CA ILE A 70 2.95 4.24 15.77
C ILE A 70 2.39 5.17 16.86
N GLN A 71 2.56 4.83 18.14
CA GLN A 71 2.00 5.62 19.26
C GLN A 71 2.57 7.05 19.35
N GLU A 72 3.76 7.27 18.80
CA GLU A 72 4.39 8.59 18.74
C GLU A 72 3.88 9.46 17.59
N PHE A 73 3.09 8.90 16.66
CA PHE A 73 2.63 9.59 15.47
C PHE A 73 1.19 10.07 15.63
N ARG A 74 0.99 11.34 15.32
CA ARG A 74 -0.33 11.98 15.19
C ARG A 74 -0.92 11.77 13.81
N PRO A 75 -2.25 11.98 13.63
CA PRO A 75 -2.83 12.08 12.31
C PRO A 75 -2.03 13.02 11.40
N ILE A 76 -1.75 12.58 10.18
CA ILE A 76 -0.88 13.28 9.22
C ILE A 76 -1.76 13.92 8.15
N THR A 77 -1.55 15.21 7.89
CA THR A 77 -2.17 15.89 6.75
C THR A 77 -1.26 15.76 5.53
N LEU A 78 -1.86 15.31 4.42
CA LEU A 78 -1.20 15.06 3.15
C LEU A 78 -1.97 15.76 2.03
N SER A 79 -1.32 15.92 0.89
CA SER A 79 -1.96 16.39 -0.34
C SER A 79 -1.73 15.41 -1.49
N ILE A 80 -2.76 15.27 -2.31
CA ILE A 80 -2.62 14.75 -3.67
C ILE A 80 -2.33 15.94 -4.57
N ASP A 81 -1.16 15.94 -5.22
CA ASP A 81 -0.72 17.12 -6.00
C ASP A 81 -0.90 16.93 -7.49
N ASN A 82 -0.93 15.68 -7.95
CA ASN A 82 -1.06 15.35 -9.34
C ASN A 82 -1.64 13.95 -9.55
N ILE A 83 -1.99 13.70 -10.80
CA ILE A 83 -2.21 12.35 -11.32
C ILE A 83 -1.20 12.11 -12.43
N SER A 84 -0.46 11.01 -12.34
CA SER A 84 0.44 10.56 -13.40
C SER A 84 -0.16 9.38 -14.13
N GLY A 85 -0.01 9.38 -15.46
CA GLY A 85 -0.39 8.29 -16.34
C GLY A 85 0.83 7.52 -16.84
N GLY A 86 0.59 6.32 -17.36
CA GLY A 86 1.64 5.45 -17.87
C GLY A 86 1.13 4.02 -17.99
N ARG A 87 1.90 3.05 -17.49
CA ARG A 87 1.41 1.67 -17.35
C ARG A 87 0.27 1.59 -16.32
N MET A 88 0.35 2.38 -15.25
CA MET A 88 -0.67 2.51 -14.22
C MET A 88 -0.94 3.99 -13.98
N ASN A 89 -2.16 4.32 -13.58
CA ASN A 89 -2.54 5.66 -13.18
C ASN A 89 -2.36 5.80 -11.68
N LEU A 90 -1.64 6.83 -11.26
CA LEU A 90 -1.24 7.03 -9.87
C LEU A 90 -1.63 8.44 -9.42
N PHE A 91 -2.20 8.57 -8.23
CA PHE A 91 -2.18 9.85 -7.53
C PHE A 91 -0.84 10.02 -6.82
N GLY A 92 -0.11 11.09 -7.16
CA GLY A 92 1.13 11.45 -6.49
C GLY A 92 0.85 12.17 -5.18
N ILE A 93 1.50 11.74 -4.11
CA ILE A 93 1.36 12.32 -2.77
C ILE A 93 2.57 13.20 -2.46
N SER A 94 2.34 14.36 -1.84
CA SER A 94 3.42 15.20 -1.34
C SER A 94 4.32 14.46 -0.34
N LYS A 95 5.64 14.54 -0.54
CA LYS A 95 6.64 13.98 0.37
C LYS A 95 6.87 14.95 1.53
N THR A 96 6.06 14.83 2.59
CA THR A 96 6.24 15.59 3.83
C THR A 96 7.25 14.90 4.75
N GLU A 97 7.85 15.66 5.68
CA GLU A 97 8.78 15.12 6.67
C GLU A 97 8.07 14.10 7.59
N GLU A 98 6.82 14.37 7.99
CA GLU A 98 6.04 13.46 8.82
C GLU A 98 5.78 12.12 8.12
N LEU A 99 5.48 12.14 6.81
CA LEU A 99 5.26 10.93 6.03
C LEU A 99 6.55 10.12 5.89
N LEU A 100 7.68 10.78 5.64
CA LEU A 100 8.99 10.13 5.55
C LEU A 100 9.41 9.51 6.88
N ASN A 101 9.25 10.23 7.98
CA ASN A 101 9.55 9.73 9.33
C ASN A 101 8.68 8.51 9.67
N LEU A 102 7.39 8.54 9.33
CA LEU A 102 6.50 7.40 9.52
C LEU A 102 6.94 6.20 8.65
N HIS A 103 7.22 6.43 7.37
CA HIS A 103 7.73 5.38 6.47
C HIS A 103 9.00 4.73 7.03
N GLU A 104 9.99 5.52 7.44
CA GLU A 104 11.25 5.03 8.00
C GLU A 104 11.03 4.26 9.30
N LYS A 105 10.15 4.73 10.18
CA LYS A 105 9.79 4.01 11.41
C LYS A 105 9.20 2.64 11.10
N ILE A 106 8.26 2.58 10.16
CA ILE A 106 7.63 1.31 9.74
C ILE A 106 8.67 0.38 9.12
N MET A 107 9.54 0.90 8.25
CA MET A 107 10.63 0.11 7.68
C MET A 107 11.59 -0.43 8.74
N GLY A 108 11.93 0.37 9.77
CA GLY A 108 12.75 -0.08 10.90
C GLY A 108 12.12 -1.25 11.68
N VAL A 109 10.78 -1.32 11.74
CA VAL A 109 10.06 -2.47 12.32
C VAL A 109 10.08 -3.68 11.38
N LEU A 110 9.94 -3.47 10.07
CA LEU A 110 9.84 -4.54 9.08
C LEU A 110 11.18 -5.20 8.77
N GLU A 111 12.24 -4.42 8.55
CA GLU A 111 13.54 -4.88 8.06
C GLU A 111 14.13 -6.09 8.81
N PRO A 112 14.03 -6.21 10.15
CA PRO A 112 14.55 -7.35 10.90
C PRO A 112 13.74 -8.65 10.74
N ILE A 113 12.51 -8.57 10.24
CA ILE A 113 11.53 -9.67 10.28
C ILE A 113 11.16 -10.14 8.86
N VAL A 114 11.11 -9.23 7.90
CA VAL A 114 10.69 -9.55 6.54
C VAL A 114 11.87 -9.97 5.66
N THR A 115 11.57 -10.85 4.72
CA THR A 115 12.42 -11.16 3.57
C THR A 115 11.81 -10.55 2.31
N TYR A 116 12.53 -10.60 1.20
CA TYR A 116 12.04 -10.10 -0.10
C TYR A 116 12.09 -11.20 -1.17
N ASP A 117 12.14 -12.47 -0.73
CA ASP A 117 12.03 -13.65 -1.58
C ASP A 117 10.56 -13.89 -1.93
N SER A 118 10.09 -13.13 -2.93
CA SER A 118 8.69 -13.08 -3.35
C SER A 118 8.41 -14.05 -4.50
N SER A 119 7.28 -14.74 -4.40
CA SER A 119 6.78 -15.68 -5.41
C SER A 119 5.24 -15.67 -5.41
N ALA A 120 4.62 -16.18 -6.47
CA ALA A 120 3.18 -16.09 -6.65
C ALA A 120 2.36 -16.70 -5.48
N ASP A 121 2.86 -17.78 -4.86
CA ASP A 121 2.21 -18.45 -3.71
C ASP A 121 2.21 -17.62 -2.42
N LYS A 122 2.89 -16.48 -2.39
CA LYS A 122 2.89 -15.57 -1.23
C LYS A 122 1.72 -14.60 -1.24
N PHE A 123 1.08 -14.41 -2.38
CA PHE A 123 -0.04 -13.48 -2.53
C PHE A 123 -1.37 -14.19 -2.23
N SER A 124 -2.36 -13.39 -1.83
CA SER A 124 -3.69 -13.84 -1.49
C SER A 124 -4.66 -13.76 -2.67
N GLY A 125 -5.79 -14.45 -2.54
CA GLY A 125 -6.88 -14.44 -3.52
C GLY A 125 -6.76 -15.55 -4.57
N LEU A 126 -7.77 -15.61 -5.44
CA LEU A 126 -7.85 -16.61 -6.50
C LEU A 126 -7.12 -16.18 -7.77
N ASN A 127 -7.00 -14.88 -7.99
CA ASN A 127 -6.27 -14.34 -9.14
C ASN A 127 -4.76 -14.36 -8.85
N PRO A 128 -3.95 -15.02 -9.68
CA PRO A 128 -2.51 -15.03 -9.48
C PRO A 128 -1.91 -13.63 -9.66
N PRO A 129 -0.89 -13.23 -8.88
CA PRO A 129 -0.16 -12.01 -9.13
C PRO A 129 0.61 -12.12 -10.46
N ASN A 130 0.71 -11.00 -11.19
CA ASN A 130 1.60 -10.91 -12.34
C ASN A 130 3.06 -10.71 -11.89
N GLU A 131 4.02 -10.91 -12.81
CA GLU A 131 5.45 -10.77 -12.49
C GLU A 131 5.82 -9.35 -12.04
N ILE A 132 5.04 -8.33 -12.46
CA ILE A 132 5.23 -6.96 -11.99
C ILE A 132 4.97 -6.87 -10.48
N SER A 133 3.90 -7.48 -9.98
CA SER A 133 3.55 -7.50 -8.55
C SER A 133 4.60 -8.24 -7.73
N ILE A 134 5.03 -9.40 -8.23
CA ILE A 134 6.06 -10.23 -7.58
C ILE A 134 7.38 -9.44 -7.53
N GLY A 135 7.79 -8.85 -8.65
CA GLY A 135 8.99 -8.04 -8.77
C GLY A 135 8.95 -6.78 -7.91
N TRP A 136 7.79 -6.14 -7.76
CA TRP A 136 7.64 -4.96 -6.91
C TRP A 136 7.96 -5.27 -5.45
N VAL A 137 7.40 -6.35 -4.90
CA VAL A 137 7.70 -6.79 -3.54
C VAL A 137 9.17 -7.20 -3.43
N ARG A 138 9.69 -7.97 -4.38
CA ARG A 138 11.10 -8.44 -4.40
C ARG A 138 12.10 -7.29 -4.36
N ASP A 139 11.83 -6.24 -5.12
CA ASP A 139 12.74 -5.11 -5.30
C ASP A 139 12.49 -3.97 -4.30
N TYR A 140 11.45 -4.07 -3.47
CA TYR A 140 11.00 -2.98 -2.59
C TYR A 140 12.13 -2.43 -1.71
N LYS A 141 12.86 -3.30 -1.01
CA LYS A 141 13.96 -2.89 -0.11
C LYS A 141 15.05 -2.08 -0.81
N THR A 142 15.40 -2.47 -2.04
CA THR A 142 16.58 -1.95 -2.72
C THR A 142 16.23 -0.75 -3.61
N LYS A 143 14.99 -0.66 -4.08
CA LYS A 143 14.57 0.38 -5.03
C LYS A 143 13.60 1.41 -4.44
N HIS A 144 12.78 1.04 -3.46
CA HIS A 144 11.61 1.85 -3.07
C HIS A 144 11.54 2.21 -1.58
N SER A 145 12.29 1.52 -0.70
CA SER A 145 12.13 1.65 0.74
C SER A 145 13.09 2.65 1.42
N LYS A 146 13.91 3.38 0.65
CA LYS A 146 14.84 4.38 1.21
C LYS A 146 14.25 5.76 0.99
N ALA A 147 14.37 6.68 1.95
CA ALA A 147 13.72 7.99 1.88
C ALA A 147 13.94 8.74 0.54
N LYS A 148 15.14 8.66 -0.04
CA LYS A 148 15.45 9.30 -1.34
C LYS A 148 14.70 8.69 -2.54
N SER A 149 14.37 7.41 -2.47
CA SER A 149 13.69 6.67 -3.55
C SER A 149 12.25 6.27 -3.20
N TYR A 150 11.79 6.61 -2.00
CA TYR A 150 10.41 6.47 -1.57
C TYR A 150 9.55 7.45 -2.37
N ASP A 151 8.53 6.92 -3.02
CA ASP A 151 7.63 7.66 -3.90
C ASP A 151 6.18 7.37 -3.51
N PRO A 152 5.60 8.13 -2.57
CA PRO A 152 4.29 7.85 -2.04
C PRO A 152 3.23 8.16 -3.10
N HIS A 153 2.38 7.18 -3.36
CA HIS A 153 1.34 7.28 -4.35
C HIS A 153 0.15 6.41 -3.99
N ILE A 154 -0.99 6.65 -4.65
CA ILE A 154 -2.15 5.75 -4.65
C ILE A 154 -2.30 5.23 -6.07
N THR A 155 -2.16 3.92 -6.26
CA THR A 155 -2.44 3.29 -7.56
C THR A 155 -3.94 3.25 -7.80
N LEU A 156 -4.42 3.72 -8.95
CA LEU A 156 -5.85 3.84 -9.30
C LEU A 156 -6.31 2.78 -10.31
N GLY A 157 -5.38 2.27 -11.11
CA GLY A 157 -5.63 1.21 -12.09
C GLY A 157 -5.01 1.49 -13.45
N ILE A 158 -5.34 0.63 -14.43
CA ILE A 158 -4.75 0.63 -15.77
C ILE A 158 -5.78 1.16 -16.78
N GLY A 159 -5.33 1.99 -17.71
CA GLY A 159 -6.18 2.56 -18.75
C GLY A 159 -5.93 4.05 -18.97
N LYS A 160 -6.75 4.69 -19.81
CA LYS A 160 -6.69 6.14 -20.04
C LYS A 160 -7.58 6.88 -19.06
N ILE A 161 -7.02 7.92 -18.42
CA ILE A 161 -7.79 8.85 -17.58
C ILE A 161 -8.64 9.74 -18.48
N SER A 162 -9.93 9.85 -18.14
CA SER A 162 -10.90 10.74 -18.78
C SER A 162 -11.61 11.64 -17.78
N THR A 163 -11.09 11.74 -16.56
CA THR A 163 -11.67 12.55 -15.47
C THR A 163 -10.75 13.70 -15.17
N GLU A 164 -11.26 14.93 -15.31
CA GLU A 164 -10.59 16.11 -14.79
C GLU A 164 -10.68 16.13 -13.26
N ILE A 165 -9.56 16.44 -12.63
CA ILE A 165 -9.40 16.45 -11.18
C ILE A 165 -8.65 17.73 -10.82
N ASN A 166 -9.21 18.49 -9.89
CA ASN A 166 -8.59 19.71 -9.40
C ASN A 166 -7.65 19.36 -8.25
N PHE A 167 -6.41 19.85 -8.34
CA PHE A 167 -5.37 19.68 -7.33
C PHE A 167 -4.99 21.04 -6.73
N PRO A 168 -4.45 21.08 -5.49
CA PRO A 168 -4.23 19.93 -4.61
C PRO A 168 -5.53 19.44 -3.94
N ILE A 169 -5.56 18.16 -3.57
CA ILE A 169 -6.59 17.59 -2.70
C ILE A 169 -5.96 17.31 -1.35
N GLU A 170 -6.27 18.14 -0.35
CA GLU A 170 -5.79 17.97 1.02
C GLU A 170 -6.67 17.01 1.81
N PHE A 171 -6.03 16.18 2.64
CA PHE A 171 -6.73 15.22 3.50
C PHE A 171 -5.86 14.81 4.69
N THR A 172 -6.50 14.35 5.76
CA THR A 172 -5.82 13.83 6.94
C THR A 172 -6.02 12.32 7.04
N VAL A 173 -4.94 11.59 7.25
CA VAL A 173 -4.95 10.15 7.53
C VAL A 173 -4.70 9.91 9.01
N ASN A 174 -5.46 9.00 9.60
CA ASN A 174 -5.33 8.63 11.01
C ASN A 174 -5.29 7.11 11.22
N GLN A 175 -5.23 6.33 10.14
CA GLN A 175 -5.31 4.87 10.19
C GLN A 175 -4.20 4.23 9.38
N ILE A 176 -3.60 3.20 9.96
CA ILE A 176 -2.65 2.31 9.30
C ILE A 176 -3.31 0.93 9.18
N GLY A 177 -3.18 0.30 8.02
CA GLY A 177 -3.58 -1.08 7.80
C GLY A 177 -2.39 -1.99 7.58
N LEU A 178 -2.51 -3.25 7.99
CA LEU A 178 -1.61 -4.35 7.62
C LEU A 178 -2.42 -5.34 6.80
N PHE A 179 -1.99 -5.63 5.58
CA PHE A 179 -2.71 -6.50 4.64
C PHE A 179 -1.87 -7.68 4.18
N HIS A 180 -2.54 -8.78 3.84
CA HIS A 180 -1.99 -9.82 2.97
C HIS A 180 -2.21 -9.39 1.53
N LEU A 181 -1.13 -9.04 0.82
CA LEU A 181 -1.17 -8.53 -0.54
C LEU A 181 -1.90 -9.49 -1.50
N SER A 182 -2.73 -8.94 -2.37
CA SER A 182 -3.34 -9.63 -3.51
C SER A 182 -2.63 -9.25 -4.82
N TYR A 183 -3.10 -9.78 -5.96
CA TYR A 183 -2.62 -9.37 -7.28
C TYR A 183 -2.63 -7.83 -7.48
N TYR A 184 -1.70 -7.32 -8.28
CA TYR A 184 -1.40 -5.88 -8.41
C TYR A 184 -0.99 -5.18 -7.10
N CYS A 185 -0.47 -5.93 -6.13
CA CYS A 185 -0.13 -5.44 -4.78
C CYS A 185 -1.31 -4.71 -4.11
N THR A 186 -2.54 -5.17 -4.37
CA THR A 186 -3.73 -4.53 -3.80
C THR A 186 -4.06 -5.04 -2.40
N CYS A 187 -4.73 -4.19 -1.63
CA CYS A 187 -5.04 -4.43 -0.22
C CYS A 187 -6.53 -4.79 -0.03
N LYS A 188 -6.84 -6.08 0.02
CA LYS A 188 -8.21 -6.59 0.31
C LYS A 188 -8.29 -7.40 1.60
N ASN A 189 -7.30 -8.26 1.83
CA ASN A 189 -7.29 -9.16 2.99
C ASN A 189 -6.59 -8.50 4.18
N GLU A 190 -7.37 -7.77 4.98
CA GLU A 190 -6.85 -7.09 6.17
C GLU A 190 -6.43 -8.09 7.26
N LEU A 191 -5.22 -7.91 7.78
CA LEU A 191 -4.68 -8.67 8.90
C LEU A 191 -4.82 -7.88 10.21
N ALA A 192 -4.66 -6.56 10.18
CA ALA A 192 -4.88 -5.67 11.31
C ALA A 192 -5.08 -4.23 10.84
N ARG A 193 -5.65 -3.42 11.73
CA ARG A 193 -5.80 -1.97 11.59
C ARG A 193 -5.39 -1.29 12.88
N PHE A 194 -4.78 -0.12 12.74
CA PHE A 194 -4.28 0.69 13.83
C PHE A 194 -4.68 2.16 13.63
N VAL A 195 -4.69 2.92 14.73
CA VAL A 195 -5.04 4.35 14.74
C VAL A 195 -3.83 5.14 15.22
N LEU A 196 -3.52 6.23 14.51
CA LEU A 196 -2.52 7.21 14.92
C LEU A 196 -3.05 8.02 16.12
N SER A 197 -2.19 8.31 17.09
CA SER A 197 -2.59 8.82 18.42
C SER A 197 -2.77 10.33 18.48
#